data_AF-A0A971WF14-F1
#
_entry.id   AF-A0A971WF14-F1
#
_cell.length_a   1.000
_cell.length_b   1.000
_cell.length_c   1.000
_cell.angle_alpha   90.00
_cell.angle_beta   90.00
_cell.angle_gamma   90.00
#
_symmetry.space_group_name_H-M   'P 1'
#
loop_
_entity.id
_entity.type
_entity.pdbx_description
1 polymer ?
#
loop_
_entity_poly.entity_id
_entity_poly.type
_entity_poly.pdbx_seq_one_letter_code
_entity_poly.pdbx_strand_id
1 'polypeptide(L)' 'MVKKHIVLMQQIDLIKSIRPEEIELFLDDGSFKTTGYGKNGIVHFAGEVCSKLEIILSGRV' A
#
# COMPACT_ATOMS: atom_id res chain seq x y z
N MET A 1 11.91 2.03 -8.37
CA MET A 1 10.95 1.11 -7.72
C MET A 1 9.77 1.86 -7.12
N VAL A 2 10.00 2.92 -6.33
CA VAL A 2 8.97 3.81 -5.73
C VAL A 2 8.00 4.39 -6.76
N LYS A 3 8.51 4.97 -7.86
CA LYS A 3 7.69 5.56 -8.94
C LYS A 3 6.63 4.63 -9.54
N LYS A 4 6.87 3.31 -9.57
CA LYS A 4 5.87 2.34 -10.10
C LYS A 4 4.69 2.16 -9.15
N HIS A 5 4.91 2.21 -7.84
CA HIS A 5 3.85 2.07 -6.84
C HIS A 5 2.96 3.31 -6.79
N ILE A 6 3.53 4.51 -6.97
CA ILE A 6 2.77 5.76 -6.99
C ILE A 6 1.72 5.76 -8.12
N VAL A 7 2.09 5.26 -9.31
CA VAL A 7 1.14 5.13 -10.43
C VAL A 7 -0.04 4.22 -10.07
N LEU A 8 0.21 3.11 -9.37
CA LEU A 8 -0.86 2.20 -8.92
C LEU A 8 -1.69 2.83 -7.79
N MET A 9 -1.05 3.54 -6.88
CA MET A 9 -1.69 4.28 -5.79
C MET A 9 -2.66 5.35 -6.33
N GLN A 10 -2.29 6.06 -7.38
CA GLN A 10 -3.13 7.08 -8.04
C GLN A 10 -4.38 6.51 -8.74
N GLN A 11 -4.45 5.18 -8.93
CA GLN A 11 -5.65 4.52 -9.46
C GLN A 11 -6.68 4.18 -8.37
N ILE A 12 -6.30 4.25 -7.09
CA ILE A 12 -7.18 3.91 -5.97
C ILE A 12 -8.02 5.13 -5.61
N ASP A 13 -9.35 4.97 -5.57
CA ASP A 13 -10.28 6.07 -5.30
C ASP A 13 -10.03 6.81 -3.99
N LEU A 14 -9.56 6.11 -2.96
CA LEU A 14 -9.21 6.70 -1.66
C LEU A 14 -7.91 7.51 -1.70
N ILE A 15 -7.00 7.20 -2.63
CA ILE A 15 -5.64 7.74 -2.66
C ILE A 15 -5.47 8.78 -3.79
N LYS A 16 -6.27 8.72 -4.86
CA LYS A 16 -6.17 9.60 -6.04
C LYS A 16 -6.32 11.10 -5.74
N SER A 17 -6.85 11.47 -4.57
CA SER A 17 -6.92 12.87 -4.11
C SER A 17 -5.61 13.37 -3.50
N ILE A 18 -4.70 12.48 -3.13
CA ILE A 18 -3.38 12.82 -2.58
C ILE A 18 -2.44 13.09 -3.76
N ARG A 19 -1.68 14.17 -3.72
CA ARG A 19 -0.76 14.49 -4.82
C ARG A 19 0.42 13.50 -4.86
N PRO A 20 0.99 13.18 -6.04
CA PRO A 20 2.13 12.28 -6.14
C PRO A 20 3.31 12.67 -5.26
N GLU A 21 3.60 13.96 -5.12
CA GLU A 21 4.69 14.48 -4.29
C GLU A 21 4.43 14.24 -2.80
N GLU A 22 3.16 14.29 -2.36
CA GLU A 22 2.77 13.97 -0.99
C GLU A 22 2.87 12.47 -0.72
N ILE A 23 2.52 11.63 -1.71
CA ILE A 23 2.72 10.18 -1.62
C ILE A 23 4.21 9.85 -1.52
N GLU A 24 5.08 10.55 -2.26
CA GLU A 24 6.54 10.40 -2.12
C GLU A 24 7.01 10.75 -0.71
N LEU A 25 6.55 11.89 -0.16
CA LEU A 25 6.88 12.28 1.22
C LEU A 25 6.42 11.24 2.25
N PHE A 26 5.20 10.72 2.13
CA PHE A 26 4.69 9.69 3.05
C PHE A 26 5.43 8.35 2.94
N LEU A 27 5.95 8.01 1.75
CA LEU A 27 6.79 6.82 1.58
C LEU A 27 8.19 7.03 2.17
N ASP A 28 8.75 8.23 2.00
CA ASP A 28 10.07 8.59 2.50
C ASP A 28 10.09 8.73 4.03
N ASP A 29 9.04 9.29 4.64
CA ASP A 29 8.92 9.41 6.10
C ASP A 29 8.41 8.13 6.79
N GLY A 30 7.94 7.15 6.01
CA GLY A 30 7.48 5.85 6.48
C GLY A 30 6.04 5.80 6.98
N SER A 31 5.26 6.87 6.82
CA SER A 31 3.81 6.90 7.06
C SER A 31 3.08 5.93 6.15
N PHE A 32 3.50 5.84 4.88
CA PHE A 32 3.09 4.82 3.92
C PHE A 32 4.20 3.78 3.78
N LYS A 33 3.82 2.52 3.59
CA LYS A 33 4.76 1.41 3.36
C LYS A 33 4.24 0.51 2.27
N THR A 34 5.15 0.02 1.43
CA THR A 34 4.85 -1.01 0.43
C THR A 34 5.38 -2.35 0.91
N THR A 35 4.48 -3.33 1.06
CA THR A 35 4.84 -4.71 1.44
C THR A 35 4.51 -5.66 0.29
N GLY A 36 5.34 -6.66 0.07
CA GLY A 36 5.12 -7.72 -0.93
C GLY A 36 4.88 -9.06 -0.26
N TYR A 37 3.93 -9.83 -0.79
CA TYR A 37 3.62 -11.19 -0.34
C TYR A 37 3.88 -12.18 -1.48
N GLY A 38 4.50 -13.31 -1.14
CA GLY A 38 4.65 -14.43 -2.07
C GLY A 38 3.34 -15.15 -2.34
N LYS A 39 3.31 -15.99 -3.38
CA LYS A 39 2.17 -16.88 -3.64
C LYS A 39 1.89 -17.75 -2.41
N ASN A 40 0.63 -17.83 -1.99
CA ASN A 40 0.17 -18.50 -0.77
C ASN A 40 0.79 -17.93 0.53
N GLY A 41 1.28 -16.68 0.49
CA GLY A 41 1.74 -15.97 1.68
C GLY A 41 0.57 -15.59 2.57
N ILE A 42 0.78 -15.66 3.88
CA ILE A 42 -0.21 -15.24 4.87
C ILE A 42 -0.15 -13.72 5.01
N VAL A 43 -1.29 -13.05 4.83
CA VAL A 43 -1.40 -11.59 4.93
C VAL A 43 -1.77 -11.15 6.35
N HIS A 44 -2.74 -11.83 6.98
CA HIS A 44 -3.22 -11.53 8.33
C HIS A 44 -3.78 -12.80 8.96
N PHE A 45 -3.55 -13.04 10.26
CA PHE A 45 -4.13 -14.19 10.95
C PHE A 45 -5.49 -13.86 11.58
N ALA A 46 -6.40 -14.84 11.57
CA ALA A 46 -7.65 -14.71 12.30
C ALA A 46 -7.38 -14.54 13.81
N GLY A 47 -7.96 -13.50 14.41
CA GLY A 47 -7.77 -13.16 15.82
C GLY A 47 -6.67 -12.14 16.10
N GLU A 48 -5.85 -11.78 15.11
CA GLU A 48 -4.92 -10.65 15.25
C GLU A 48 -5.66 -9.30 15.19
N VAL A 49 -5.22 -8.35 16.00
CA VAL A 49 -5.78 -6.99 16.03
C VAL A 49 -5.49 -6.29 14.71
N CYS A 50 -6.54 -5.92 13.98
CA CYS A 50 -6.44 -5.09 12.79
C CYS A 50 -6.20 -3.62 13.20
N SER A 51 -4.94 -3.20 13.20
CA SER A 51 -4.51 -1.86 13.59
C SER A 51 -4.03 -0.98 12.42
N LYS A 52 -4.02 -1.53 11.20
CA LYS A 52 -3.49 -0.87 9.99
C LYS A 52 -4.46 -1.05 8.82
N LEU A 53 -4.51 -0.06 7.94
CA LEU A 53 -5.19 -0.17 6.66
C LEU A 53 -4.17 -0.64 5.60
N GLU A 54 -4.41 -1.80 5.01
CA GLU A 54 -3.64 -2.31 3.88
C GLU A 54 -4.49 -2.31 2.61
N ILE A 55 -3.92 -1.85 1.50
CA ILE A 55 -4.60 -1.76 0.21
C ILE A 55 -3.81 -2.56 -0.83
N ILE A 56 -4.49 -3.44 -1.56
CA ILE A 56 -3.87 -4.26 -2.61
C ILE A 56 -3.55 -3.37 -3.82
N LEU A 57 -2.27 -3.09 -4.05
CA LEU A 57 -1.81 -2.35 -5.24
C LEU A 57 -1.75 -3.23 -6.50
N SER A 58 -1.46 -4.52 -6.33
CA SER A 58 -1.37 -5.50 -7.42
C SER A 58 -1.50 -6.92 -6.90
N GLY A 59 -2.12 -7.81 -7.68
CA GLY A 59 -2.35 -9.21 -7.31
C GLY A 59 -3.72 -9.45 -6.68
N ARG A 60 -3.83 -10.54 -5.92
CA ARG A 60 -5.05 -10.95 -5.20
C ARG A 60 -4.69 -11.72 -3.93
N VAL A 61 -5.55 -11.61 -2.92
CA VAL A 61 -5.48 -12.34 -1.65
C VAL A 61 -6.53 -13.42 -1.64
#